data_AF-K2CJT7-F1
#
_entry.id   AF-K2CJT7-F1
#
_cell.length_a   1.000
_cell.length_b   1.000
_cell.length_c   1.000
_cell.angle_alpha   90.00
_cell.angle_beta   90.00
_cell.angle_gamma   90.00
#
_symmetry.space_group_name_H-M   'P 1'
#
loop_
_entity.id
_entity.type
_entity.pdbx_description
1 polymer ?
#
loop_
_entity_poly.entity_id
_entity_poly.type
_entity_poly.pdbx_seq_one_letter_code
_entity_poly.pdbx_strand_id
1 'polypeptide(L)'
;MVERSEGFDRQESEKLVLRTFDEILKRFDKESEDYGRLDDFKYAVEQGDFPKNTAQYNRMTINGVHLTVAARDNEEDAFRKLNEFLSALKAKLNPEAQSSEVTKDREVVRRTSKAVTQPLVPEKGYTEWRDVNSEIVEIGKAFQGMEEEPLMKNLREKSHGREIGKENLHLEVGGVILDIKKGERNETLLTKLSRFVAAVKANNPERFVVEKKSVQEAAPAAPDKIFWRDVIAGIDGLVKAYPDKDYSSLTQLRAMMESGEVGQGMNLLMTVGPIHLWIKKTDSDEMIKEKIAVFIGELKQVASALNTREKEKEKPLDPESSRTYWRDIEGAIDALEPVFGEDGSYKLLRMSVKKGILGTVKNFHAIIGGVILDIKQSDTDTQMRDKLSAFIRELSKGGEIKMNDETRKSLKQLEQKYHQLEENSLDLENRYKKANGDLNQRTNEIIRLEDHIRKLQDELAREKQKSSYTPPPYQTTRSYSG
;
A
#
# COMPACT_ATOMS: atom_id res chain seq x y z
N MET A 1 -18.67 9.06 -28.99
CA MET A 1 -20.00 9.10 -28.34
C MET A 1 -19.82 8.33 -27.05
N VAL A 2 -19.62 9.04 -25.93
CA VAL A 2 -19.36 8.43 -24.61
C VAL A 2 -20.71 8.29 -23.92
N GLU A 3 -21.11 7.07 -23.61
CA GLU A 3 -22.32 6.77 -22.86
C GLU A 3 -22.22 7.42 -21.48
N ARG A 4 -23.24 8.23 -21.14
CA ARG A 4 -23.39 8.84 -19.82
C ARG A 4 -23.67 7.71 -18.81
N SER A 5 -22.83 7.58 -17.80
CA SER A 5 -23.12 6.76 -16.63
C SER A 5 -24.42 7.26 -15.99
N GLU A 6 -25.21 6.31 -15.46
CA GLU A 6 -26.42 6.58 -14.69
C GLU A 6 -26.12 7.64 -13.62
N GLY A 7 -26.96 8.68 -13.56
CA GLY A 7 -26.65 9.92 -12.87
C GLY A 7 -26.47 9.73 -11.38
N PHE A 8 -25.29 10.09 -10.87
CA PHE A 8 -25.04 10.31 -9.45
C PHE A 8 -26.00 11.38 -8.91
N ASP A 9 -26.99 10.99 -8.12
CA ASP A 9 -27.83 11.92 -7.37
C ASP A 9 -27.16 12.26 -6.04
N ARG A 10 -26.54 13.45 -6.02
CA ARG A 10 -25.86 14.01 -4.86
C ARG A 10 -26.79 14.11 -3.65
N GLN A 11 -28.04 14.54 -3.82
CA GLN A 11 -28.95 14.79 -2.70
C GLN A 11 -29.38 13.48 -2.04
N GLU A 12 -29.55 12.42 -2.84
CA GLU A 12 -29.88 11.09 -2.32
C GLU A 12 -28.69 10.48 -1.56
N SER A 13 -27.48 10.63 -2.10
CA SER A 13 -26.24 10.17 -1.47
C SER A 13 -25.94 10.88 -0.15
N GLU A 14 -26.09 12.22 -0.10
CA GLU A 14 -25.94 13.01 1.13
C GLU A 14 -26.96 12.56 2.21
N LYS A 15 -28.23 12.37 1.83
CA LYS A 15 -29.27 11.90 2.78
C LYS A 15 -28.97 10.52 3.34
N LEU A 16 -28.44 9.61 2.55
CA LEU A 16 -28.07 8.25 3.00
C LEU A 16 -26.89 8.30 3.99
N VAL A 17 -25.86 9.08 3.67
CA VAL A 17 -24.69 9.29 4.52
C VAL A 17 -25.11 9.86 5.88
N LEU A 18 -25.91 10.94 5.90
CA LEU A 18 -26.34 11.59 7.13
C LEU A 18 -27.18 10.68 8.04
N ARG A 19 -28.07 9.87 7.47
CA ARG A 19 -28.80 8.85 8.24
C ARG A 19 -27.86 7.83 8.87
N THR A 20 -26.84 7.41 8.11
CA THR A 20 -25.86 6.42 8.60
C THR A 20 -25.00 7.00 9.74
N PHE A 21 -24.64 8.29 9.67
CA PHE A 21 -23.99 9.00 10.78
C PHE A 21 -24.87 9.00 12.04
N ASP A 22 -26.15 9.32 11.93
CA ASP A 22 -27.07 9.35 13.08
C ASP A 22 -27.20 7.98 13.76
N GLU A 23 -27.21 6.89 12.99
CA GLU A 23 -27.25 5.53 13.52
C GLU A 23 -25.96 5.14 14.23
N ILE A 24 -24.82 5.58 13.72
CA ILE A 24 -23.49 5.32 14.28
C ILE A 24 -23.29 6.13 15.57
N LEU A 25 -23.57 7.43 15.54
CA LEU A 25 -23.35 8.35 16.68
C LEU A 25 -24.14 7.92 17.92
N LYS A 26 -25.34 7.35 17.75
CA LYS A 26 -26.13 6.79 18.86
C LYS A 26 -25.43 5.67 19.64
N ARG A 27 -24.38 5.06 19.07
CA ARG A 27 -23.66 3.93 19.66
C ARG A 27 -22.31 4.31 20.26
N PHE A 28 -21.87 5.55 20.07
CA PHE A 28 -20.67 6.06 20.71
C PHE A 28 -21.03 6.75 22.03
N ASP A 29 -20.10 6.69 22.97
CA ASP A 29 -20.14 7.54 24.15
C ASP A 29 -19.95 9.00 23.72
N LYS A 30 -20.85 9.88 24.14
CA LYS A 30 -20.82 11.31 23.77
C LYS A 30 -19.58 12.03 24.29
N GLU A 31 -18.96 11.49 25.34
CA GLU A 31 -17.72 12.03 25.90
C GLU A 31 -16.46 11.48 25.20
N SER A 32 -16.61 10.53 24.26
CA SER A 32 -15.48 9.98 23.52
C SER A 32 -14.96 10.94 22.46
N GLU A 33 -13.64 11.00 22.30
CA GLU A 33 -12.98 11.78 21.24
C GLU A 33 -13.45 11.35 19.84
N ASP A 34 -13.73 10.06 19.67
CA ASP A 34 -14.26 9.49 18.43
C ASP A 34 -15.69 9.99 18.10
N TYR A 35 -16.52 10.25 19.11
CA TYR A 35 -17.84 10.87 18.93
C TYR A 35 -17.70 12.31 18.43
N GLY A 36 -16.85 13.12 19.08
CA GLY A 36 -16.62 14.51 18.66
C GLY A 36 -16.13 14.60 17.21
N ARG A 37 -15.19 13.74 16.84
CA ARG A 37 -14.68 13.67 15.46
C ARG A 37 -15.74 13.23 14.44
N LEU A 38 -16.60 12.26 14.78
CA LEU A 38 -17.72 11.84 13.92
C LEU A 38 -18.76 12.95 13.75
N ASP A 39 -19.05 13.70 14.81
CA ASP A 39 -20.05 14.77 14.82
C ASP A 39 -19.59 15.99 14.00
N ASP A 40 -18.33 16.42 14.17
CA ASP A 40 -17.70 17.46 13.35
C ASP A 40 -17.74 17.09 11.85
N PHE A 41 -17.55 15.81 11.55
CA PHE A 41 -17.57 15.31 10.18
C PHE A 41 -18.98 15.28 9.60
N LYS A 42 -19.96 14.82 10.39
CA LYS A 42 -21.37 14.88 10.02
C LYS A 42 -21.77 16.33 9.71
N TYR A 43 -21.37 17.28 10.57
CA TYR A 43 -21.62 18.70 10.36
C TYR A 43 -21.02 19.21 9.02
N ALA A 44 -19.80 18.81 8.68
CA ALA A 44 -19.18 19.18 7.39
C ALA A 44 -19.93 18.62 6.17
N VAL A 45 -20.53 17.43 6.29
CA VAL A 45 -21.41 16.87 5.24
C VAL A 45 -22.72 17.65 5.16
N GLU A 46 -23.32 18.04 6.29
CA GLU A 46 -24.55 18.85 6.34
C GLU A 46 -24.37 20.24 5.70
N GLN A 47 -23.19 20.86 5.87
CA GLN A 47 -22.88 22.15 5.23
C GLN A 47 -22.50 22.01 3.74
N GLY A 48 -22.37 20.78 3.22
CA GLY A 48 -21.90 20.53 1.85
C GLY A 48 -20.43 20.89 1.63
N ASP A 49 -19.66 21.01 2.72
CA ASP A 49 -18.24 21.37 2.74
C ASP A 49 -17.32 20.14 2.63
N PHE A 50 -17.86 18.95 2.89
CA PHE A 50 -17.12 17.69 2.85
C PHE A 50 -16.32 17.46 1.55
N PRO A 51 -16.88 17.58 0.33
CA PRO A 51 -16.09 17.39 -0.90
C PRO A 51 -15.17 18.59 -1.21
N LYS A 52 -15.39 19.76 -0.60
CA LYS A 52 -14.59 20.97 -0.83
C LYS A 52 -13.37 21.07 0.07
N ASN A 53 -13.40 20.38 1.22
CA ASN A 53 -12.37 20.48 2.25
C ASN A 53 -11.79 19.10 2.62
N THR A 54 -11.73 18.17 1.66
CA THR A 54 -11.20 16.82 1.81
C THR A 54 -9.79 16.78 2.40
N ALA A 55 -9.00 17.84 2.19
CA ALA A 55 -7.66 18.00 2.76
C ALA A 55 -7.61 17.92 4.29
N GLN A 56 -8.62 18.45 4.99
CA GLN A 56 -8.73 18.38 6.45
C GLN A 56 -9.11 16.96 6.93
N TYR A 57 -9.67 16.15 6.04
CA TYR A 57 -10.23 14.83 6.32
C TYR A 57 -9.43 13.69 5.66
N ASN A 58 -8.23 13.99 5.12
CA ASN A 58 -7.45 13.10 4.27
C ASN A 58 -7.15 11.74 4.92
N ARG A 59 -7.08 11.67 6.25
CA ARG A 59 -6.96 10.43 7.02
C ARG A 59 -7.69 10.56 8.34
N MET A 60 -8.81 9.86 8.45
CA MET A 60 -9.55 9.73 9.69
C MET A 60 -9.53 8.27 10.15
N THR A 61 -9.30 8.04 11.44
CA THR A 61 -9.36 6.71 12.03
C THR A 61 -10.28 6.75 13.22
N ILE A 62 -11.32 5.91 13.21
CA ILE A 62 -12.30 5.79 14.30
C ILE A 62 -12.46 4.33 14.60
N ASN A 63 -12.29 3.94 15.87
CA ASN A 63 -12.31 2.53 16.28
C ASN A 63 -11.49 1.60 15.36
N GLY A 64 -10.35 2.06 14.82
CA GLY A 64 -9.48 1.30 13.92
C GLY A 64 -10.06 1.01 12.52
N VAL A 65 -11.12 1.70 12.10
CA VAL A 65 -11.55 1.79 10.69
C VAL A 65 -10.99 3.08 10.12
N HIS A 66 -10.46 3.04 8.90
CA HIS A 66 -9.78 4.17 8.28
C HIS A 66 -10.59 4.73 7.12
N LEU A 67 -10.80 6.05 7.10
CA LEU A 67 -11.26 6.79 5.93
C LEU A 67 -10.05 7.47 5.30
N THR A 68 -9.86 7.29 3.99
CA THR A 68 -8.85 7.99 3.21
C THR A 68 -9.52 8.61 1.99
N VAL A 69 -9.74 9.93 2.02
CA VAL A 69 -10.21 10.70 0.87
C VAL A 69 -9.03 11.51 0.35
N ALA A 70 -8.75 11.44 -0.94
CA ALA A 70 -7.66 12.19 -1.55
C ALA A 70 -8.19 13.54 -2.06
N ALA A 71 -7.35 14.58 -2.04
CA ALA A 71 -7.68 15.90 -2.61
C ALA A 71 -8.00 15.87 -4.13
N ARG A 72 -7.70 14.77 -4.82
CA ARG A 72 -8.00 14.54 -6.24
C ARG A 72 -9.24 13.67 -6.48
N ASP A 73 -9.84 13.12 -5.43
CA ASP A 73 -11.10 12.39 -5.57
C ASP A 73 -12.16 13.39 -6.04
N ASN A 74 -12.92 13.00 -7.07
CA ASN A 74 -14.12 13.74 -7.42
C ASN A 74 -15.17 13.53 -6.32
N GLU A 75 -16.25 14.32 -6.37
CA GLU A 75 -17.30 14.30 -5.37
C GLU A 75 -17.93 12.90 -5.20
N GLU A 76 -18.17 12.20 -6.31
CA GLU A 76 -18.72 10.84 -6.31
C GLU A 76 -17.79 9.82 -5.62
N ASP A 77 -16.48 9.87 -5.92
CA ASP A 77 -15.48 9.01 -5.31
C ASP A 77 -15.33 9.30 -3.80
N ALA A 78 -15.41 10.57 -3.40
CA ALA A 78 -15.37 10.97 -1.99
C ALA A 78 -16.59 10.43 -1.21
N PHE A 79 -17.79 10.55 -1.77
CA PHE A 79 -19.01 10.00 -1.17
C PHE A 79 -19.04 8.47 -1.15
N ARG A 80 -18.49 7.81 -2.19
CA ARG A 80 -18.35 6.35 -2.21
C ARG A 80 -17.44 5.87 -1.07
N LYS A 81 -16.25 6.45 -0.93
CA LYS A 81 -15.31 6.09 0.15
C LYS A 81 -15.87 6.38 1.54
N LEU A 82 -16.64 7.47 1.68
CA LEU A 82 -17.33 7.78 2.93
C LEU A 82 -18.38 6.72 3.28
N ASN A 83 -19.20 6.29 2.31
CA ASN A 83 -20.18 5.22 2.52
C ASN A 83 -19.53 3.88 2.87
N GLU A 84 -18.41 3.54 2.23
CA GLU A 84 -17.63 2.34 2.56
C GLU A 84 -17.10 2.39 4.00
N PHE A 85 -16.56 3.54 4.41
CA PHE A 85 -16.09 3.78 5.76
C PHE A 85 -17.20 3.64 6.81
N LEU A 86 -18.33 4.32 6.62
CA LEU A 86 -19.47 4.25 7.55
C LEU A 86 -20.05 2.83 7.63
N SER A 87 -20.11 2.12 6.50
CA SER A 87 -20.57 0.73 6.47
C SER A 87 -19.64 -0.19 7.27
N ALA A 88 -18.32 -0.04 7.10
CA ALA A 88 -17.33 -0.79 7.86
C ALA A 88 -17.39 -0.49 9.36
N LEU A 89 -17.60 0.79 9.72
CA LEU A 89 -17.74 1.22 11.10
C LEU A 89 -19.01 0.67 11.75
N LYS A 90 -20.15 0.73 11.04
CA LYS A 90 -21.42 0.13 11.47
C LYS A 90 -21.30 -1.38 11.67
N ALA A 91 -20.60 -2.09 10.77
CA ALA A 91 -20.34 -3.52 10.91
C ALA A 91 -19.49 -3.85 12.14
N LYS A 92 -18.51 -3.00 12.47
CA LYS A 92 -17.65 -3.17 13.65
C LYS A 92 -18.39 -2.89 14.97
N LEU A 93 -19.32 -1.93 14.97
CA LEU A 93 -20.15 -1.57 16.12
C LEU A 93 -21.36 -2.49 16.32
N ASN A 94 -21.64 -3.39 15.36
CA ASN A 94 -22.79 -4.30 15.44
C ASN A 94 -22.47 -5.70 14.87
N PRO A 95 -21.59 -6.48 15.53
CA PRO A 95 -21.22 -7.80 15.05
C PRO A 95 -22.41 -8.78 14.99
N GLU A 96 -23.46 -8.57 15.79
CA GLU A 96 -24.65 -9.45 15.85
C GLU A 96 -25.64 -9.24 14.70
N ALA A 97 -25.61 -8.11 13.99
CA ALA A 97 -26.49 -7.83 12.85
C ALA A 97 -26.05 -8.48 11.52
N GLN A 98 -24.91 -9.18 11.51
CA GLN A 98 -24.34 -9.81 10.31
C GLN A 98 -25.09 -11.06 9.82
N SER A 99 -26.14 -11.54 10.50
CA SER A 99 -26.81 -12.79 10.11
C SER A 99 -28.00 -12.63 9.14
N SER A 100 -28.64 -11.44 9.05
CA SER A 100 -29.91 -11.31 8.32
C SER A 100 -29.89 -10.44 7.06
N GLU A 101 -29.01 -9.44 6.95
CA GLU A 101 -28.97 -8.51 5.78
C GLU A 101 -27.88 -8.85 4.74
N VAL A 102 -27.01 -9.80 5.07
CA VAL A 102 -25.79 -10.13 4.30
C VAL A 102 -26.06 -10.97 3.03
N THR A 103 -27.31 -11.31 2.70
CA THR A 103 -27.64 -12.14 1.53
C THR A 103 -28.00 -11.36 0.27
N LYS A 104 -28.34 -10.07 0.32
CA LYS A 104 -28.70 -9.29 -0.88
C LYS A 104 -27.58 -8.40 -1.40
N ASP A 105 -26.80 -7.76 -0.52
CA ASP A 105 -25.70 -6.87 -0.97
C ASP A 105 -24.36 -7.60 -1.20
N ARG A 106 -24.26 -8.87 -0.77
CA ARG A 106 -23.09 -9.72 -1.06
C ARG A 106 -22.92 -10.05 -2.53
N GLU A 107 -23.94 -9.92 -3.38
CA GLU A 107 -23.81 -10.30 -4.79
C GLU A 107 -23.22 -9.18 -5.66
N VAL A 108 -23.41 -7.92 -5.26
CA VAL A 108 -22.84 -6.74 -5.94
C VAL A 108 -21.41 -6.49 -5.46
N VAL A 109 -21.15 -6.57 -4.15
CA VAL A 109 -19.79 -6.38 -3.58
C VAL A 109 -18.86 -7.55 -3.91
N ARG A 110 -19.37 -8.78 -4.12
CA ARG A 110 -18.55 -9.93 -4.56
C ARG A 110 -18.10 -9.83 -6.02
N ARG A 111 -18.67 -8.93 -6.83
CA ARG A 111 -18.19 -8.65 -8.20
C ARG A 111 -17.03 -7.63 -8.22
N THR A 112 -16.99 -6.68 -7.27
CA THR A 112 -15.93 -5.67 -7.18
C THR A 112 -14.78 -6.05 -6.24
N SER A 113 -15.04 -6.83 -5.18
CA SER A 113 -14.03 -7.22 -4.18
C SER A 113 -13.17 -8.43 -4.58
N LYS A 114 -13.42 -9.05 -5.74
CA LYS A 114 -12.60 -10.14 -6.27
C LYS A 114 -11.35 -9.66 -7.05
N ALA A 115 -11.15 -8.35 -7.17
CA ALA A 115 -10.02 -7.78 -7.91
C ALA A 115 -8.80 -7.43 -7.05
N VAL A 116 -8.91 -7.37 -5.72
CA VAL A 116 -7.80 -6.98 -4.84
C VAL A 116 -7.83 -7.88 -3.62
N THR A 117 -6.69 -8.49 -3.28
CA THR A 117 -6.46 -9.55 -2.28
C THR A 117 -6.93 -10.97 -2.66
N GLN A 118 -6.17 -11.62 -3.55
CA GLN A 118 -5.97 -13.07 -3.44
C GLN A 118 -4.78 -13.35 -2.50
N PRO A 119 -4.86 -14.33 -1.59
CA PRO A 119 -3.69 -14.91 -0.95
C PRO A 119 -2.85 -15.68 -1.99
N LEU A 120 -1.52 -15.58 -1.87
CA LEU A 120 -0.49 -16.28 -2.67
C LEU A 120 -0.41 -17.79 -2.36
N VAL A 121 -1.56 -18.46 -2.27
CA VAL A 121 -1.65 -19.91 -2.32
C VAL A 121 -2.53 -20.22 -3.53
N PRO A 122 -2.02 -20.88 -4.58
CA PRO A 122 -2.89 -21.27 -5.68
C PRO A 122 -4.02 -22.12 -5.11
N GLU A 123 -5.27 -21.67 -5.31
CA GLU A 123 -6.44 -22.49 -5.03
C GLU A 123 -6.19 -23.86 -5.65
N LYS A 124 -6.41 -24.94 -4.90
CA LYS A 124 -6.16 -26.33 -5.31
C LYS A 124 -6.69 -26.65 -6.72
N GLY A 125 -7.80 -26.02 -7.12
CA GLY A 125 -8.35 -26.15 -8.46
C GLY A 125 -7.52 -25.50 -9.58
N TYR A 126 -6.76 -24.42 -9.33
CA TYR A 126 -5.94 -23.75 -10.34
C TYR A 126 -4.76 -24.61 -10.82
N THR A 127 -4.10 -25.32 -9.90
CA THR A 127 -3.05 -26.30 -10.23
C THR A 127 -3.64 -27.48 -11.01
N GLU A 128 -4.78 -28.01 -10.57
CA GLU A 128 -5.45 -29.14 -11.25
C GLU A 128 -5.89 -28.77 -12.68
N TRP A 129 -6.41 -27.57 -12.91
CA TRP A 129 -6.75 -27.08 -14.25
C TRP A 129 -5.51 -26.91 -15.14
N ARG A 130 -4.39 -26.47 -14.58
CA ARG A 130 -3.13 -26.32 -15.33
C ARG A 130 -2.59 -27.68 -15.76
N ASP A 131 -2.59 -28.65 -14.87
CA ASP A 131 -2.05 -29.99 -15.12
C ASP A 131 -2.88 -30.69 -16.19
N VAL A 132 -4.21 -30.72 -16.04
CA VAL A 132 -5.13 -31.27 -17.06
C VAL A 132 -4.94 -30.60 -18.42
N ASN A 133 -4.77 -29.28 -18.46
CA ASN A 133 -4.52 -28.56 -19.71
C ASN A 133 -3.19 -28.94 -20.37
N SER A 134 -2.15 -29.19 -19.58
CA SER A 134 -0.86 -29.64 -20.10
C SER A 134 -0.99 -31.03 -20.74
N GLU A 135 -1.76 -31.92 -20.14
CA GLU A 135 -1.98 -33.26 -20.70
C GLU A 135 -2.89 -33.26 -21.94
N ILE A 136 -3.89 -32.38 -22.01
CA ILE A 136 -4.70 -32.14 -23.21
C ILE A 136 -3.80 -31.71 -24.39
N VAL A 137 -2.78 -30.88 -24.13
CA VAL A 137 -1.79 -30.49 -25.15
C VAL A 137 -0.93 -31.67 -25.59
N GLU A 138 -0.50 -32.52 -24.67
CA GLU A 138 0.26 -33.75 -25.00
C GLU A 138 -0.55 -34.69 -25.87
N ILE A 139 -1.83 -34.91 -25.55
CA ILE A 139 -2.74 -35.70 -26.38
C ILE A 139 -2.89 -35.04 -27.76
N GLY A 140 -3.12 -33.72 -27.82
CA GLY A 140 -3.19 -33.02 -29.11
C GLY A 140 -1.95 -33.21 -29.99
N LYS A 141 -0.76 -33.26 -29.39
CA LYS A 141 0.49 -33.56 -30.12
C LYS A 141 0.56 -35.02 -30.58
N ALA A 142 0.09 -35.97 -29.77
CA ALA A 142 0.09 -37.40 -30.10
C ALA A 142 -0.89 -37.76 -31.24
N PHE A 143 -1.90 -36.92 -31.45
CA PHE A 143 -2.89 -37.03 -32.54
C PHE A 143 -2.64 -36.02 -33.68
N GLN A 144 -1.48 -35.38 -33.73
CA GLN A 144 -1.15 -34.40 -34.77
C GLN A 144 -1.24 -35.03 -36.18
N GLY A 145 -1.98 -34.39 -37.08
CA GLY A 145 -2.24 -34.87 -38.43
C GLY A 145 -3.41 -35.85 -38.56
N MET A 146 -4.23 -36.02 -37.51
CA MET A 146 -5.40 -36.89 -37.51
C MET A 146 -6.71 -36.11 -37.32
N GLU A 147 -7.86 -36.78 -37.51
CA GLU A 147 -9.19 -36.18 -37.35
C GLU A 147 -9.44 -35.68 -35.92
N GLU A 148 -8.74 -36.24 -34.93
CA GLU A 148 -8.85 -35.89 -33.51
C GLU A 148 -8.04 -34.65 -33.10
N GLU A 149 -7.07 -34.18 -33.91
CA GLU A 149 -6.30 -32.96 -33.63
C GLU A 149 -7.19 -31.70 -33.44
N PRO A 150 -8.11 -31.36 -34.37
CA PRO A 150 -8.99 -30.21 -34.20
C PRO A 150 -9.92 -30.35 -32.98
N LEU A 151 -10.31 -31.58 -32.63
CA LEU A 151 -11.12 -31.87 -31.45
C LEU A 151 -10.36 -31.54 -30.15
N MET A 152 -9.10 -31.96 -30.07
CA MET A 152 -8.22 -31.66 -28.93
C MET A 152 -7.85 -30.17 -28.84
N LYS A 153 -7.68 -29.49 -29.98
CA LYS A 153 -7.45 -28.04 -30.03
C LYS A 153 -8.67 -27.27 -29.51
N ASN A 154 -9.87 -27.64 -29.94
CA ASN A 154 -11.12 -27.05 -29.44
C ASN A 154 -11.31 -27.30 -27.94
N LEU A 155 -11.05 -28.53 -27.46
CA LEU A 155 -11.09 -28.85 -26.03
C LEU A 155 -10.12 -27.97 -25.23
N ARG A 156 -8.88 -27.77 -25.73
CA ARG A 156 -7.89 -26.88 -25.10
C ARG A 156 -8.37 -25.43 -25.06
N GLU A 157 -8.91 -24.90 -26.15
CA GLU A 157 -9.41 -23.53 -26.22
C GLU A 157 -10.57 -23.32 -25.24
N LYS A 158 -11.54 -24.24 -25.21
CA LYS A 158 -12.66 -24.20 -24.24
C LYS A 158 -12.17 -24.36 -22.80
N SER A 159 -11.17 -25.20 -22.54
CA SER A 159 -10.60 -25.39 -21.20
C SER A 159 -9.84 -24.15 -20.71
N HIS A 160 -9.03 -23.55 -21.58
CA HIS A 160 -8.24 -22.35 -21.26
C HIS A 160 -9.13 -21.12 -21.04
N GLY A 161 -10.18 -20.97 -21.86
CA GLY A 161 -11.19 -19.92 -21.70
C GLY A 161 -12.18 -20.15 -20.54
N ARG A 162 -12.05 -21.27 -19.80
CA ARG A 162 -13.00 -21.71 -18.76
C ARG A 162 -14.45 -21.77 -19.27
N GLU A 163 -14.60 -22.24 -20.49
CA GLU A 163 -15.88 -22.36 -21.19
C GLU A 163 -16.44 -23.78 -21.15
N ILE A 164 -15.63 -24.74 -20.70
CA ILE A 164 -16.07 -26.09 -20.39
C ILE A 164 -17.18 -26.03 -19.34
N GLY A 165 -18.33 -26.65 -19.64
CA GLY A 165 -19.52 -26.63 -18.80
C GLY A 165 -20.48 -25.45 -19.06
N LYS A 166 -20.13 -24.46 -19.89
CA LYS A 166 -21.09 -23.43 -20.36
C LYS A 166 -22.08 -23.98 -21.39
N GLU A 167 -21.71 -25.05 -22.07
CA GLU A 167 -22.46 -25.77 -23.09
C GLU A 167 -22.32 -27.28 -22.89
N ASN A 168 -23.19 -28.06 -23.54
CA ASN A 168 -22.99 -29.49 -23.64
C ASN A 168 -21.79 -29.76 -24.56
N LEU A 169 -20.86 -30.59 -24.12
CA LEU A 169 -19.71 -31.03 -24.90
C LEU A 169 -19.72 -32.55 -24.94
N HIS A 170 -19.77 -33.08 -26.16
CA HIS A 170 -19.58 -34.49 -26.46
C HIS A 170 -18.37 -34.59 -27.39
N LEU A 171 -17.37 -35.36 -26.98
CA LEU A 171 -16.11 -35.50 -27.71
C LEU A 171 -15.68 -36.96 -27.67
N GLU A 172 -15.23 -37.50 -28.79
CA GLU A 172 -14.63 -38.83 -28.85
C GLU A 172 -13.21 -38.72 -29.41
N VAL A 173 -12.21 -39.22 -28.67
CA VAL A 173 -10.80 -39.19 -29.06
C VAL A 173 -10.17 -40.52 -28.71
N GLY A 174 -9.54 -41.18 -29.68
CA GLY A 174 -8.84 -42.45 -29.46
C GLY A 174 -9.73 -43.53 -28.83
N GLY A 175 -11.01 -43.58 -29.20
CA GLY A 175 -12.03 -44.52 -28.67
C GLY A 175 -12.51 -44.22 -27.25
N VAL A 176 -12.24 -43.02 -26.71
CA VAL A 176 -12.71 -42.58 -25.40
C VAL A 176 -13.66 -41.40 -25.55
N ILE A 177 -14.81 -41.48 -24.88
CA ILE A 177 -15.85 -40.45 -24.91
C ILE A 177 -15.74 -39.55 -23.67
N LEU A 178 -15.77 -38.24 -23.91
CA LEU A 178 -15.94 -37.19 -22.90
C LEU A 178 -17.33 -36.56 -23.04
N ASP A 179 -18.15 -36.74 -22.00
CA ASP A 179 -19.47 -36.15 -21.89
C ASP A 179 -19.55 -35.12 -20.76
N ILE A 180 -19.72 -33.87 -21.11
CA ILE A 180 -19.89 -32.75 -20.18
C ILE A 180 -21.23 -32.07 -20.44
N LYS A 181 -22.08 -31.99 -19.42
CA LYS A 181 -23.36 -31.28 -19.49
C LYS A 181 -23.19 -29.81 -19.11
N LYS A 182 -24.03 -28.97 -19.69
CA LYS A 182 -24.16 -27.56 -19.33
C LYS A 182 -24.50 -27.42 -17.83
N GLY A 183 -23.77 -26.54 -17.14
CA GLY A 183 -23.97 -26.23 -15.72
C GLY A 183 -23.26 -27.17 -14.75
N GLU A 184 -22.42 -28.10 -15.23
CA GLU A 184 -21.62 -28.95 -14.34
C GLU A 184 -20.61 -28.12 -13.52
N ARG A 185 -20.42 -28.51 -12.24
CA ARG A 185 -19.51 -27.84 -11.32
C ARG A 185 -18.05 -28.11 -11.69
N ASN A 186 -17.16 -27.14 -11.45
CA ASN A 186 -15.73 -27.23 -11.78
C ASN A 186 -15.03 -28.51 -11.28
N GLU A 187 -15.34 -28.98 -10.07
CA GLU A 187 -14.77 -30.22 -9.51
C GLU A 187 -15.17 -31.45 -10.33
N THR A 188 -16.42 -31.48 -10.81
CA THR A 188 -16.94 -32.55 -11.68
C THR A 188 -16.30 -32.49 -13.06
N LEU A 189 -16.12 -31.27 -13.61
CA LEU A 189 -15.44 -31.05 -14.89
C LEU A 189 -14.00 -31.55 -14.85
N LEU A 190 -13.23 -31.15 -13.82
CA LEU A 190 -11.84 -31.58 -13.63
C LEU A 190 -11.72 -33.10 -13.50
N THR A 191 -12.61 -33.72 -12.73
CA THR A 191 -12.63 -35.18 -12.56
C THR A 191 -12.87 -35.89 -13.89
N LYS A 192 -13.85 -35.42 -14.68
CA LYS A 192 -14.16 -36.00 -15.99
C LYS A 192 -13.03 -35.80 -16.99
N LEU A 193 -12.44 -34.61 -17.04
CA LEU A 193 -11.30 -34.32 -17.91
C LEU A 193 -10.08 -35.17 -17.54
N SER A 194 -9.74 -35.29 -16.26
CA SER A 194 -8.63 -36.11 -15.79
C SER A 194 -8.83 -37.59 -16.15
N ARG A 195 -10.05 -38.11 -15.96
CA ARG A 195 -10.41 -39.49 -16.35
C ARG A 195 -10.32 -39.70 -17.86
N PHE A 196 -10.82 -38.74 -18.63
CA PHE A 196 -10.74 -38.77 -20.09
C PHE A 196 -9.29 -38.81 -20.55
N VAL A 197 -8.44 -37.91 -20.04
CA VAL A 197 -7.00 -37.88 -20.37
C VAL A 197 -6.32 -39.21 -20.03
N ALA A 198 -6.55 -39.74 -18.83
CA ALA A 198 -5.98 -41.01 -18.41
C ALA A 198 -6.45 -42.18 -19.30
N ALA A 199 -7.74 -42.21 -19.66
CA ALA A 199 -8.30 -43.22 -20.53
C ALA A 199 -7.77 -43.13 -21.97
N VAL A 200 -7.61 -41.93 -22.52
CA VAL A 200 -7.04 -41.73 -23.86
C VAL A 200 -5.59 -42.23 -23.91
N LYS A 201 -4.78 -41.89 -22.89
CA LYS A 201 -3.40 -42.37 -22.75
C LYS A 201 -3.33 -43.89 -22.61
N ALA A 202 -4.26 -44.49 -21.85
CA ALA A 202 -4.31 -45.94 -21.64
C ALA A 202 -4.81 -46.73 -22.86
N ASN A 203 -5.71 -46.16 -23.67
CA ASN A 203 -6.25 -46.80 -24.88
C ASN A 203 -5.34 -46.69 -26.10
N ASN A 204 -4.39 -45.75 -26.08
CA ASN A 204 -3.47 -45.52 -27.20
C ASN A 204 -2.01 -45.54 -26.72
N PRO A 205 -1.58 -46.59 -25.96
CA PRO A 205 -0.28 -46.59 -25.31
C PRO A 205 0.85 -46.40 -26.32
N GLU A 206 0.76 -46.96 -27.52
CA GLU A 206 1.72 -46.83 -28.62
C GLU A 206 1.99 -45.38 -29.06
N ARG A 207 1.04 -44.47 -28.88
CA ARG A 207 1.19 -43.04 -29.20
C ARG A 207 1.87 -42.25 -28.09
N PHE A 208 1.83 -42.78 -26.88
CA PHE A 208 2.40 -42.20 -25.68
C PHE A 208 3.60 -43.00 -25.14
N VAL A 209 3.98 -44.10 -25.81
CA VAL A 209 5.28 -44.75 -25.63
C VAL A 209 6.30 -43.67 -25.95
N VAL A 210 7.10 -43.34 -24.94
CA VAL A 210 8.24 -42.45 -25.08
C VAL A 210 9.17 -43.08 -26.11
N GLU A 211 9.00 -42.73 -27.38
CA GLU A 211 9.98 -42.95 -28.42
C GLU A 211 11.24 -42.21 -27.96
N LYS A 212 12.18 -42.98 -27.43
CA LYS A 212 13.60 -42.68 -27.56
C LYS A 212 13.90 -42.60 -29.06
N LYS A 213 13.67 -41.45 -29.69
CA LYS A 213 14.02 -41.23 -31.09
C LYS A 213 15.55 -41.31 -31.24
N SER A 214 15.94 -42.41 -31.88
CA SER A 214 17.08 -42.59 -32.79
C SER A 214 18.30 -41.68 -32.60
N VAL A 215 19.31 -42.21 -31.91
CA VAL A 215 20.70 -41.99 -32.30
C VAL A 215 21.10 -43.19 -33.15
N GLN A 216 21.71 -42.90 -34.30
CA GLN A 216 22.14 -43.83 -35.33
C GLN A 216 22.87 -45.07 -34.78
N GLU A 217 22.73 -46.16 -35.55
CA GLU A 217 23.42 -47.44 -35.43
C GLU A 217 24.87 -47.32 -34.92
N ALA A 218 25.06 -47.72 -33.66
CA ALA A 218 26.31 -48.28 -33.17
C ALA A 218 25.92 -49.35 -32.16
N ALA A 219 26.56 -50.52 -32.25
CA ALA A 219 26.32 -51.73 -31.48
C ALA A 219 25.90 -51.49 -30.01
N PRO A 220 25.05 -52.37 -29.40
CA PRO A 220 24.56 -52.16 -28.05
C PRO A 220 25.73 -51.98 -27.09
N ALA A 221 25.91 -50.74 -26.62
CA ALA A 221 26.89 -50.44 -25.61
C ALA A 221 26.45 -51.13 -24.31
N ALA A 222 27.37 -51.80 -23.64
CA ALA A 222 27.12 -52.44 -22.35
C ALA A 222 26.41 -51.44 -21.40
N PRO A 223 25.49 -51.92 -20.53
CA PRO A 223 24.66 -51.06 -19.67
C PRO A 223 25.45 -50.03 -18.86
N ASP A 224 26.70 -50.34 -18.51
CA ASP A 224 27.62 -49.43 -17.83
C ASP A 224 28.02 -48.21 -18.66
N LYS A 225 28.21 -48.37 -19.98
CA LYS A 225 28.48 -47.23 -20.88
C LYS A 225 27.29 -46.29 -20.98
N ILE A 226 26.07 -46.82 -20.86
CA ILE A 226 24.84 -46.01 -20.87
C ILE A 226 24.74 -45.18 -19.60
N PHE A 227 24.98 -45.79 -18.43
CA PHE A 227 24.98 -45.09 -17.15
C PHE A 227 25.96 -43.91 -17.13
N TRP A 228 27.23 -44.13 -17.49
CA TRP A 228 28.24 -43.07 -17.48
C TRP A 228 27.94 -41.97 -18.48
N ARG A 229 27.38 -42.31 -19.65
CA ARG A 229 26.95 -41.32 -20.65
C ARG A 229 25.87 -40.39 -20.10
N ASP A 230 24.88 -40.93 -19.39
CA ASP A 230 23.77 -40.14 -18.84
C ASP A 230 24.24 -39.25 -17.67
N VAL A 231 25.21 -39.73 -16.87
CA VAL A 231 25.87 -38.95 -15.82
C VAL A 231 26.69 -37.81 -16.42
N ILE A 232 27.52 -38.08 -17.43
CA ILE A 232 28.34 -37.06 -18.13
C ILE A 232 27.42 -36.00 -18.77
N ALA A 233 26.34 -36.41 -19.43
CA ALA A 233 25.35 -35.48 -19.97
C ALA A 233 24.68 -34.63 -18.86
N GLY A 234 24.47 -35.20 -17.68
CA GLY A 234 24.02 -34.48 -16.49
C GLY A 234 25.02 -33.41 -16.02
N ILE A 235 26.31 -33.73 -16.02
CA ILE A 235 27.39 -32.78 -15.69
C ILE A 235 27.47 -31.68 -16.75
N ASP A 236 27.42 -32.01 -18.04
CA ASP A 236 27.46 -31.02 -19.12
C ASP A 236 26.27 -30.04 -19.05
N GLY A 237 25.09 -30.54 -18.67
CA GLY A 237 23.91 -29.71 -18.42
C GLY A 237 24.12 -28.75 -17.24
N LEU A 238 24.76 -29.20 -16.15
CA LEU A 238 25.08 -28.37 -15.00
C LEU A 238 26.16 -27.32 -15.32
N VAL A 239 27.23 -27.70 -16.01
CA VAL A 239 28.30 -26.78 -16.43
C VAL A 239 27.76 -25.69 -17.37
N LYS A 240 26.84 -26.04 -18.29
CA LYS A 240 26.18 -25.05 -19.15
C LYS A 240 25.24 -24.12 -18.39
N ALA A 241 24.54 -24.64 -17.37
CA ALA A 241 23.66 -23.84 -16.53
C ALA A 241 24.43 -22.87 -15.60
N TYR A 242 25.71 -23.14 -15.34
CA TYR A 242 26.57 -22.34 -14.47
C TYR A 242 27.92 -22.02 -15.14
N PRO A 243 27.98 -21.02 -16.04
CA PRO A 243 29.22 -20.64 -16.72
C PRO A 243 30.21 -19.90 -15.80
N ASP A 244 29.81 -19.52 -14.58
CA ASP A 244 30.69 -18.88 -13.61
C ASP A 244 31.74 -19.85 -13.04
N LYS A 245 32.96 -19.31 -12.92
CA LYS A 245 34.26 -19.99 -12.90
C LYS A 245 34.56 -20.95 -11.73
N ASP A 246 33.61 -21.25 -10.86
CA ASP A 246 33.87 -21.93 -9.58
C ASP A 246 33.64 -23.45 -9.59
N TYR A 247 33.34 -24.06 -10.75
CA TYR A 247 33.00 -25.49 -10.86
C TYR A 247 34.09 -26.36 -11.51
N SER A 248 35.37 -26.00 -11.33
CA SER A 248 36.52 -26.80 -11.82
C SER A 248 36.46 -28.27 -11.37
N SER A 249 35.91 -28.53 -10.18
CA SER A 249 35.69 -29.85 -9.60
C SER A 249 34.76 -30.73 -10.46
N LEU A 250 33.71 -30.15 -11.08
CA LEU A 250 32.80 -30.89 -11.96
C LEU A 250 33.48 -31.26 -13.28
N THR A 251 34.33 -30.38 -13.81
CA THR A 251 35.16 -30.68 -14.98
C THR A 251 36.17 -31.79 -14.69
N GLN A 252 36.75 -31.80 -13.48
CA GLN A 252 37.64 -32.87 -13.02
C GLN A 252 36.90 -34.20 -12.88
N LEU A 253 35.70 -34.21 -12.28
CA LEU A 253 34.87 -35.41 -12.18
C LEU A 253 34.52 -35.96 -13.57
N ARG A 254 34.15 -35.09 -14.52
CA ARG A 254 33.88 -35.45 -15.92
C ARG A 254 35.09 -36.12 -16.57
N ALA A 255 36.28 -35.53 -16.41
CA ALA A 255 37.52 -36.10 -16.96
C ALA A 255 37.82 -37.49 -16.37
N MET A 256 37.63 -37.68 -15.06
CA MET A 256 37.80 -38.98 -14.41
C MET A 256 36.79 -40.02 -14.91
N MET A 257 35.55 -39.62 -15.22
CA MET A 257 34.54 -40.51 -15.80
C MET A 257 34.87 -40.92 -17.23
N GLU A 258 35.38 -39.98 -18.03
CA GLU A 258 35.81 -40.24 -19.41
C GLU A 258 37.07 -41.13 -19.46
N SER A 259 37.99 -40.98 -18.51
CA SER A 259 39.18 -41.83 -18.38
C SER A 259 38.90 -43.19 -17.73
N GLY A 260 37.73 -43.37 -17.10
CA GLY A 260 37.39 -44.58 -16.35
C GLY A 260 38.13 -44.71 -15.02
N GLU A 261 38.72 -43.62 -14.53
CA GLU A 261 39.52 -43.56 -13.30
C GLU A 261 38.66 -43.32 -12.04
N VAL A 262 37.36 -43.07 -12.20
CA VAL A 262 36.44 -42.98 -11.06
C VAL A 262 36.43 -44.29 -10.29
N GLY A 263 36.90 -44.25 -9.04
CA GLY A 263 36.98 -45.43 -8.17
C GLY A 263 38.28 -46.23 -8.31
N GLN A 264 39.17 -45.89 -9.24
CA GLN A 264 40.47 -46.56 -9.40
C GLN A 264 41.49 -46.05 -8.36
N GLY A 265 41.31 -46.49 -7.12
CA GLY A 265 42.41 -46.54 -6.14
C GLY A 265 42.64 -45.32 -5.25
N MET A 266 41.81 -44.27 -5.33
CA MET A 266 41.91 -43.08 -4.47
C MET A 266 40.57 -42.71 -3.83
N ASN A 267 40.63 -42.11 -2.64
CA ASN A 267 39.47 -41.47 -2.05
C ASN A 267 39.21 -40.16 -2.81
N LEU A 268 38.00 -39.98 -3.35
CA LEU A 268 37.58 -38.74 -3.99
C LEU A 268 36.69 -37.97 -3.02
N LEU A 269 37.11 -36.76 -2.65
CA LEU A 269 36.25 -35.79 -1.99
C LEU A 269 36.10 -34.59 -2.91
N MET A 270 34.86 -34.32 -3.30
CA MET A 270 34.52 -33.16 -4.12
C MET A 270 33.39 -32.38 -3.45
N THR A 271 33.50 -31.06 -3.48
CA THR A 271 32.47 -30.16 -2.95
C THR A 271 32.06 -29.18 -4.04
N VAL A 272 30.74 -29.04 -4.21
CA VAL A 272 30.12 -28.14 -5.18
C VAL A 272 28.98 -27.42 -4.47
N GLY A 273 29.21 -26.16 -4.09
CA GLY A 273 28.29 -25.43 -3.23
C GLY A 273 28.08 -26.14 -1.88
N PRO A 274 26.82 -26.38 -1.43
CA PRO A 274 26.53 -27.10 -0.19
C PRO A 274 26.55 -28.63 -0.33
N ILE A 275 26.80 -29.16 -1.54
CA ILE A 275 26.70 -30.59 -1.82
C ILE A 275 28.11 -31.20 -1.88
N HIS A 276 28.27 -32.37 -1.25
CA HIS A 276 29.54 -33.07 -1.16
C HIS A 276 29.44 -34.47 -1.78
N LEU A 277 30.37 -34.80 -2.67
CA LEU A 277 30.61 -36.17 -3.14
C LEU A 277 31.78 -36.76 -2.37
N TRP A 278 31.56 -37.88 -1.70
CA TRP A 278 32.63 -38.63 -1.04
C TRP A 278 32.66 -40.10 -1.45
N ILE A 279 33.65 -40.45 -2.26
CA ILE A 279 33.93 -41.81 -2.71
C ILE A 279 35.16 -42.32 -1.97
N LYS A 280 35.05 -43.50 -1.35
CA LYS A 280 36.15 -44.18 -0.69
C LYS A 280 36.76 -45.20 -1.64
N LYS A 281 38.06 -45.46 -1.48
CA LYS A 281 38.76 -46.54 -2.17
C LYS A 281 38.13 -47.92 -1.95
N THR A 282 37.41 -48.11 -0.84
CA THR A 282 36.74 -49.36 -0.48
C THR A 282 35.31 -49.46 -1.01
N ASP A 283 34.79 -48.42 -1.67
CA ASP A 283 33.43 -48.46 -2.23
C ASP A 283 33.40 -49.42 -3.43
N SER A 284 32.33 -50.22 -3.54
CA SER A 284 32.10 -51.04 -4.73
C SER A 284 31.70 -50.17 -5.93
N ASP A 285 31.82 -50.72 -7.13
CA ASP A 285 31.39 -50.02 -8.36
C ASP A 285 29.92 -49.59 -8.29
N GLU A 286 29.03 -50.41 -7.72
CA GLU A 286 27.63 -50.05 -7.50
C GLU A 286 27.48 -48.85 -6.53
N MET A 287 28.21 -48.85 -5.42
CA MET A 287 28.17 -47.73 -4.46
C MET A 287 28.74 -46.44 -5.05
N ILE A 288 29.80 -46.55 -5.86
CA ILE A 288 30.40 -45.42 -6.57
C ILE A 288 29.36 -44.81 -7.52
N LYS A 289 28.68 -45.65 -8.31
CA LYS A 289 27.62 -45.23 -9.23
C LYS A 289 26.46 -44.57 -8.47
N GLU A 290 26.01 -45.16 -7.36
CA GLU A 290 24.93 -44.62 -6.53
C GLU A 290 25.27 -43.24 -5.95
N LYS A 291 26.45 -43.09 -5.34
CA LYS A 291 26.90 -41.82 -4.75
C LYS A 291 27.00 -40.70 -5.77
N ILE A 292 27.49 -41.02 -6.97
CA ILE A 292 27.56 -40.07 -8.08
C ILE A 292 26.17 -39.70 -8.58
N ALA A 293 25.26 -40.68 -8.72
CA ALA A 293 23.90 -40.41 -9.17
C ALA A 293 23.15 -39.51 -8.17
N VAL A 294 23.28 -39.77 -6.87
CA VAL A 294 22.72 -38.92 -5.80
C VAL A 294 23.31 -37.53 -5.87
N PHE A 295 24.63 -37.40 -5.93
CA PHE A 295 25.33 -36.11 -6.02
C PHE A 295 24.87 -35.26 -7.22
N ILE A 296 24.78 -35.86 -8.42
CA ILE A 296 24.28 -35.16 -9.61
C ILE A 296 22.79 -34.82 -9.50
N GLY A 297 21.99 -35.68 -8.87
CA GLY A 297 20.58 -35.42 -8.59
C GLY A 297 20.39 -34.23 -7.68
N GLU A 298 21.12 -34.16 -6.56
CA GLU A 298 21.08 -33.03 -5.62
C GLU A 298 21.54 -31.73 -6.30
N LEU A 299 22.60 -31.78 -7.13
CA LEU A 299 23.04 -30.62 -7.88
C LEU A 299 21.99 -30.11 -8.86
N LYS A 300 21.28 -31.02 -9.55
CA LYS A 300 20.16 -30.65 -10.43
C LYS A 300 19.00 -30.02 -9.66
N GLN A 301 18.73 -30.46 -8.43
CA GLN A 301 17.69 -29.87 -7.59
C GLN A 301 18.08 -28.49 -7.08
N VAL A 302 19.33 -28.31 -6.64
CA VAL A 302 19.84 -26.97 -6.28
C VAL A 302 19.80 -26.06 -7.51
N ALA A 303 20.14 -26.60 -8.68
CA ALA A 303 20.14 -25.85 -9.91
C ALA A 303 18.73 -25.40 -10.34
N SER A 304 17.74 -26.28 -10.21
CA SER A 304 16.35 -25.95 -10.52
C SER A 304 15.77 -24.97 -9.50
N ALA A 305 16.12 -25.09 -8.21
CA ALA A 305 15.69 -24.15 -7.16
C ALA A 305 16.25 -22.74 -7.37
N LEU A 306 17.51 -22.62 -7.81
CA LEU A 306 18.13 -21.34 -8.18
C LEU A 306 17.48 -20.74 -9.43
N ASN A 307 17.30 -21.53 -10.48
CA ASN A 307 16.62 -21.09 -11.71
C ASN A 307 15.16 -20.67 -11.47
N THR A 308 14.47 -21.28 -10.51
CA THR A 308 13.09 -20.92 -10.15
C THR A 308 13.07 -19.61 -9.37
N ARG A 309 14.02 -19.40 -8.44
CA ARG A 309 14.18 -18.12 -7.71
C ARG A 309 14.59 -16.95 -8.60
N GLU A 310 15.39 -17.18 -9.64
CA GLU A 310 15.76 -16.13 -10.59
C GLU A 310 14.61 -15.79 -11.54
N LYS A 311 13.89 -16.80 -12.06
CA LYS A 311 12.72 -16.57 -12.93
C LYS A 311 11.52 -15.94 -12.21
N GLU A 312 11.37 -16.14 -10.91
CA GLU A 312 10.36 -15.42 -10.11
C GLU A 312 10.77 -13.98 -9.80
N LYS A 313 12.08 -13.66 -9.80
CA LYS A 313 12.61 -12.30 -9.61
C LYS A 313 12.70 -11.48 -10.91
N GLU A 314 12.71 -12.14 -12.06
CA GLU A 314 12.79 -11.51 -13.39
C GLU A 314 11.47 -11.53 -14.18
N LYS A 315 10.31 -11.69 -13.53
CA LYS A 315 9.08 -11.28 -14.21
C LYS A 315 9.15 -9.77 -14.44
N PRO A 316 9.10 -9.27 -15.69
CA PRO A 316 8.93 -7.85 -15.90
C PRO A 316 7.65 -7.45 -15.18
N LEU A 317 7.78 -6.54 -14.20
CA LEU A 317 6.63 -5.98 -13.53
C LEU A 317 5.72 -5.40 -14.61
N ASP A 318 4.45 -5.76 -14.52
CA ASP A 318 3.39 -5.21 -15.34
C ASP A 318 3.58 -3.67 -15.45
N PRO A 319 3.60 -3.09 -16.67
CA PRO A 319 3.87 -1.67 -16.87
C PRO A 319 3.02 -0.75 -15.99
N GLU A 320 1.80 -1.16 -15.66
CA GLU A 320 0.86 -0.44 -14.82
C GLU A 320 1.27 -0.44 -13.34
N SER A 321 1.75 -1.58 -12.84
CA SER A 321 2.36 -1.71 -11.50
C SER A 321 3.63 -0.87 -11.37
N SER A 322 4.47 -0.87 -12.41
CA SER A 322 5.70 -0.06 -12.46
C SER A 322 5.41 1.44 -12.40
N ARG A 323 4.40 1.90 -13.15
CA ARG A 323 3.98 3.31 -13.16
C ARG A 323 3.41 3.75 -11.82
N THR A 324 2.61 2.89 -11.18
CA THR A 324 2.03 3.16 -9.86
C THR A 324 3.12 3.30 -8.80
N TYR A 325 4.08 2.36 -8.80
CA TYR A 325 5.23 2.41 -7.90
C TYR A 325 6.00 3.74 -8.00
N TRP A 326 6.40 4.16 -9.21
CA TRP A 326 7.18 5.39 -9.37
C TRP A 326 6.39 6.63 -8.96
N ARG A 327 5.09 6.66 -9.24
CA ARG A 327 4.21 7.75 -8.80
C ARG A 327 4.15 7.85 -7.27
N ASP A 328 4.08 6.72 -6.59
CA ASP A 328 4.01 6.69 -5.12
C ASP A 328 5.35 7.11 -4.50
N ILE A 329 6.46 6.70 -5.10
CA ILE A 329 7.81 7.14 -4.72
C ILE A 329 7.99 8.65 -4.93
N GLU A 330 7.55 9.19 -6.07
CA GLU A 330 7.56 10.63 -6.32
C GLU A 330 6.76 11.39 -5.27
N GLY A 331 5.55 10.92 -4.95
CA GLY A 331 4.71 11.51 -3.91
C GLY A 331 5.36 11.46 -2.53
N ALA A 332 5.99 10.34 -2.18
CA ALA A 332 6.67 10.20 -0.90
C ALA A 332 7.93 11.08 -0.81
N ILE A 333 8.67 11.26 -1.90
CA ILE A 333 9.79 12.19 -1.95
C ILE A 333 9.27 13.62 -1.82
N ASP A 334 8.28 14.05 -2.61
CA ASP A 334 7.74 15.42 -2.55
C ASP A 334 7.22 15.76 -1.14
N ALA A 335 6.67 14.81 -0.39
CA ALA A 335 6.25 15.00 1.00
C ALA A 335 7.40 15.31 1.99
N LEU A 336 8.65 14.95 1.64
CA LEU A 336 9.85 15.21 2.44
C LEU A 336 10.46 16.60 2.16
N GLU A 337 9.97 17.32 1.14
CA GLU A 337 10.46 18.64 0.73
C GLU A 337 10.47 19.69 1.86
N PRO A 338 9.47 19.77 2.76
CA PRO A 338 9.50 20.74 3.85
C PRO A 338 10.67 20.54 4.84
N VAL A 339 11.18 19.32 4.97
CA VAL A 339 12.21 18.98 5.97
C VAL A 339 13.61 18.93 5.37
N PHE A 340 13.73 18.41 4.13
CA PHE A 340 15.01 18.19 3.46
C PHE A 340 15.18 19.00 2.18
N GLY A 341 14.25 19.91 1.86
CA GLY A 341 14.23 20.66 0.60
C GLY A 341 15.49 21.49 0.32
N GLU A 342 16.21 21.91 1.36
CA GLU A 342 17.49 22.63 1.24
C GLU A 342 18.69 21.72 0.93
N ASP A 343 18.59 20.41 1.22
CA ASP A 343 19.67 19.44 1.10
C ASP A 343 20.00 19.13 -0.38
N GLY A 344 21.29 19.23 -0.75
CA GLY A 344 21.74 19.02 -2.13
C GLY A 344 21.57 17.58 -2.62
N SER A 345 21.79 16.60 -1.75
CA SER A 345 21.59 15.17 -2.06
C SER A 345 20.10 14.84 -2.20
N TYR A 346 19.24 15.50 -1.43
CA TYR A 346 17.78 15.41 -1.60
C TYR A 346 17.31 15.99 -2.94
N LYS A 347 17.79 17.17 -3.33
CA LYS A 347 17.49 17.76 -4.66
C LYS A 347 17.94 16.83 -5.79
N LEU A 348 19.11 16.21 -5.66
CA LEU A 348 19.63 15.27 -6.65
C LEU A 348 18.78 14.00 -6.74
N LEU A 349 18.37 13.43 -5.60
CA LEU A 349 17.48 12.26 -5.56
C LEU A 349 16.13 12.56 -6.20
N ARG A 350 15.50 13.68 -5.81
CA ARG A 350 14.21 14.13 -6.37
C ARG A 350 14.28 14.31 -7.88
N MET A 351 15.34 14.96 -8.38
CA MET A 351 15.55 15.11 -9.82
C MET A 351 15.75 13.77 -10.52
N SER A 352 16.52 12.86 -9.90
CA SER A 352 16.82 11.54 -10.47
C SER A 352 15.59 10.65 -10.58
N VAL A 353 14.66 10.74 -9.63
CA VAL A 353 13.36 10.07 -9.70
C VAL A 353 12.48 10.72 -10.77
N LYS A 354 12.27 12.05 -10.73
CA LYS A 354 11.38 12.75 -11.68
C LYS A 354 11.82 12.62 -13.14
N LYS A 355 13.13 12.52 -13.38
CA LYS A 355 13.69 12.32 -14.74
C LYS A 355 13.80 10.85 -15.14
N GLY A 356 13.39 9.91 -14.28
CA GLY A 356 13.50 8.47 -14.55
C GLY A 356 14.94 7.96 -14.65
N ILE A 357 15.91 8.69 -14.10
CA ILE A 357 17.34 8.36 -14.18
C ILE A 357 17.61 7.08 -13.39
N LEU A 358 17.00 6.89 -12.23
CA LEU A 358 17.19 5.67 -11.43
C LEU A 358 16.68 4.40 -12.12
N GLY A 359 15.70 4.53 -13.02
CA GLY A 359 15.22 3.41 -13.83
C GLY A 359 16.14 3.04 -15.00
N THR A 360 17.11 3.89 -15.34
CA THR A 360 17.97 3.71 -16.52
C THR A 360 19.46 3.59 -16.16
N VAL A 361 19.95 4.39 -15.23
CA VAL A 361 21.34 4.42 -14.76
C VAL A 361 21.34 4.04 -13.28
N LYS A 362 21.48 2.74 -13.03
CA LYS A 362 21.50 2.14 -11.68
C LYS A 362 22.83 2.39 -10.98
N ASN A 363 23.22 3.64 -10.78
CA ASN A 363 24.44 3.96 -10.03
C ASN A 363 24.20 5.27 -9.29
N PHE A 364 23.69 5.18 -8.07
CA PHE A 364 23.25 6.33 -7.31
C PHE A 364 23.63 6.21 -5.84
N HIS A 365 24.32 7.23 -5.36
CA HIS A 365 24.71 7.35 -3.96
C HIS A 365 24.25 8.69 -3.40
N ALA A 366 23.54 8.66 -2.28
CA ALA A 366 23.09 9.87 -1.58
C ALA A 366 23.08 9.66 -0.08
N ILE A 367 23.38 10.72 0.66
CA ILE A 367 23.28 10.76 2.12
C ILE A 367 22.37 11.95 2.47
N ILE A 368 21.21 11.69 3.06
CA ILE A 368 20.22 12.71 3.40
C ILE A 368 19.83 12.51 4.86
N GLY A 369 19.96 13.56 5.68
CA GLY A 369 19.59 13.46 7.10
C GLY A 369 20.32 12.35 7.88
N GLY A 370 21.50 11.91 7.41
CA GLY A 370 22.27 10.80 8.00
C GLY A 370 21.87 9.40 7.51
N VAL A 371 20.82 9.27 6.69
CA VAL A 371 20.42 8.02 6.04
C VAL A 371 21.15 7.89 4.71
N ILE A 372 21.61 6.68 4.36
CA ILE A 372 22.40 6.42 3.15
C ILE A 372 21.57 5.61 2.15
N LEU A 373 21.52 6.09 0.90
CA LEU A 373 21.04 5.34 -0.26
C LEU A 373 22.22 4.95 -1.13
N ASP A 374 22.39 3.65 -1.36
CA ASP A 374 23.44 3.10 -2.23
C ASP A 374 22.85 2.10 -3.23
N ILE A 375 22.64 2.57 -4.47
CA ILE A 375 22.14 1.79 -5.60
C ILE A 375 23.32 1.50 -6.53
N LYS A 376 23.62 0.21 -6.71
CA LYS A 376 24.73 -0.28 -7.53
C LYS A 376 24.24 -0.75 -8.90
N GLN A 377 25.14 -0.77 -9.87
CA GLN A 377 24.80 -1.19 -11.24
C GLN A 377 24.41 -2.66 -11.33
N SER A 378 24.92 -3.48 -10.41
CA SER A 378 24.57 -4.89 -10.25
C SER A 378 23.19 -5.12 -9.62
N ASP A 379 22.53 -4.08 -9.08
CA ASP A 379 21.24 -4.25 -8.41
C ASP A 379 20.13 -4.54 -9.43
N THR A 380 19.29 -5.54 -9.12
CA THR A 380 18.07 -5.78 -9.89
C THR A 380 17.06 -4.64 -9.69
N ASP A 381 16.07 -4.54 -10.58
CA ASP A 381 15.00 -3.53 -10.43
C ASP A 381 14.31 -3.65 -9.07
N THR A 382 14.00 -4.87 -8.66
CA THR A 382 13.38 -5.14 -7.35
C THR A 382 14.29 -4.69 -6.20
N GLN A 383 15.58 -5.02 -6.24
CA GLN A 383 16.53 -4.59 -5.19
C GLN A 383 16.67 -3.07 -5.12
N MET A 384 16.75 -2.40 -6.26
CA MET A 384 16.79 -0.94 -6.32
C MET A 384 15.53 -0.33 -5.70
N ARG A 385 14.35 -0.86 -6.07
CA ARG A 385 13.06 -0.38 -5.54
C ARG A 385 12.92 -0.63 -4.04
N ASP A 386 13.36 -1.79 -3.56
CA ASP A 386 13.35 -2.12 -2.13
C ASP A 386 14.26 -1.18 -1.35
N LYS A 387 15.49 -0.95 -1.83
CA LYS A 387 16.43 0.01 -1.23
C LYS A 387 15.86 1.42 -1.20
N LEU A 388 15.28 1.88 -2.30
CA LEU A 388 14.69 3.21 -2.40
C LEU A 388 13.48 3.37 -1.46
N SER A 389 12.62 2.35 -1.37
CA SER A 389 11.44 2.36 -0.49
C SER A 389 11.84 2.32 0.98
N ALA A 390 12.85 1.51 1.33
CA ALA A 390 13.40 1.45 2.68
C ALA A 390 14.04 2.78 3.08
N PHE A 391 14.81 3.37 2.18
CA PHE A 391 15.45 4.67 2.37
C PHE A 391 14.44 5.79 2.62
N ILE A 392 13.41 5.89 1.79
CA ILE A 392 12.34 6.90 1.96
C ILE A 392 11.62 6.70 3.30
N ARG A 393 11.32 5.47 3.69
CA ARG A 393 10.68 5.17 4.98
C ARG A 393 11.54 5.60 6.16
N GLU A 394 12.85 5.43 6.09
CA GLU A 394 13.77 5.90 7.13
C GLU A 394 13.88 7.43 7.16
N LEU A 395 13.91 8.08 6.00
CA LEU A 395 13.85 9.54 5.91
C LEU A 395 12.54 10.11 6.47
N SER A 396 11.41 9.48 6.21
CA SER A 396 10.12 9.91 6.77
C SER A 396 10.13 9.84 8.30
N LYS A 397 10.67 8.77 8.89
CA LYS A 397 10.82 8.67 10.35
C LYS A 397 11.74 9.75 10.91
N GLY A 398 12.89 9.99 10.27
CA GLY A 398 13.81 11.07 10.67
C GLY A 398 13.20 12.47 10.50
N GLY A 399 12.38 12.64 9.46
CA GLY A 399 11.69 13.89 9.15
C GLY A 399 10.58 14.23 10.15
N GLU A 400 9.78 13.24 10.57
CA GLU A 400 8.79 13.40 11.63
C GLU A 400 9.41 13.87 12.94
N ILE A 401 10.59 13.32 13.31
CA ILE A 401 11.31 13.71 14.52
C ILE A 401 11.77 15.17 14.42
N LYS A 402 12.39 15.58 13.30
CA LYS A 402 12.84 16.96 13.10
C LYS A 402 11.69 17.96 13.07
N MET A 403 10.59 17.63 12.38
CA MET A 403 9.41 18.49 12.28
C MET A 403 8.74 18.66 13.65
N ASN A 404 8.66 17.59 14.45
CA ASN A 404 8.16 17.67 15.82
C ASN A 404 9.04 18.56 16.71
N ASP A 405 10.36 18.49 16.58
CA ASP A 405 11.28 19.34 17.35
C ASP A 405 11.17 20.82 16.95
N GLU A 406 11.06 21.13 15.66
CA GLU A 406 10.84 22.51 15.17
C GLU A 406 9.46 23.05 15.58
N THR A 407 8.43 22.22 15.48
CA THR A 407 7.08 22.57 15.95
C THR A 407 7.10 22.85 17.44
N ARG A 408 7.77 22.00 18.24
CA ARG A 408 7.89 22.17 19.69
C ARG A 408 8.68 23.43 20.07
N LYS A 409 9.73 23.79 19.32
CA LYS A 409 10.46 25.06 19.51
C LYS A 409 9.58 26.26 19.19
N SER A 410 8.83 26.20 18.09
CA SER A 410 7.90 27.27 17.68
C SER A 410 6.77 27.46 18.70
N LEU A 411 6.25 26.35 19.25
CA LEU A 411 5.23 26.37 20.30
C LEU A 411 5.74 27.05 21.57
N LYS A 412 6.97 26.71 22.02
CA LYS A 412 7.61 27.40 23.15
C LYS A 412 7.81 28.89 22.92
N GLN A 413 8.19 29.31 21.71
CA GLN A 413 8.33 30.72 21.39
C GLN A 413 6.97 31.44 21.39
N LEU A 414 5.92 30.77 20.93
CA LEU A 414 4.57 31.31 20.95
C LEU A 414 4.03 31.46 22.39
N GLU A 415 4.27 30.46 23.25
CA GLU A 415 3.97 30.52 24.69
C GLU A 415 4.69 31.69 25.37
N GLN A 416 5.96 31.91 25.06
CA GLN A 416 6.72 33.06 25.59
C GLN A 416 6.11 34.39 25.13
N LYS A 417 5.73 34.52 23.86
CA LYS A 417 5.05 35.72 23.36
C LYS A 417 3.70 35.94 24.01
N TYR A 418 2.95 34.86 24.25
CA TYR A 418 1.66 34.92 24.93
C TYR A 418 1.82 35.44 26.36
N HIS A 419 2.78 34.91 27.12
CA HIS A 419 3.06 35.42 28.47
C HIS A 419 3.51 36.89 28.47
N GLN A 420 4.35 37.32 27.51
CA GLN A 420 4.71 38.73 27.38
C GLN A 420 3.49 39.63 27.08
N LEU A 421 2.57 39.18 26.24
CA LEU A 421 1.34 39.91 25.94
C LEU A 421 0.42 39.98 27.16
N GLU A 422 0.34 38.91 27.93
CA GLU A 422 -0.45 38.84 29.17
C GLU A 422 0.11 39.80 30.23
N GLU A 423 1.43 39.83 30.44
CA GLU A 423 2.08 40.81 31.33
C GLU A 423 1.86 42.25 30.86
N ASN A 424 2.00 42.52 29.56
CA ASN A 424 1.75 43.85 29.00
C ASN A 424 0.29 44.29 29.16
N SER A 425 -0.66 43.36 29.00
CA SER A 425 -2.09 43.61 29.21
C SER A 425 -2.39 43.97 30.66
N LEU A 426 -1.78 43.24 31.61
CA LEU A 426 -1.93 43.52 33.04
C LEU A 426 -1.32 44.88 33.43
N ASP A 427 -0.15 45.23 32.90
CA ASP A 427 0.46 46.54 33.13
C ASP A 427 -0.41 47.67 32.56
N LEU A 428 -0.98 47.50 31.35
CA LEU A 428 -1.93 48.44 30.77
C LEU A 428 -3.19 48.61 31.61
N GLU A 429 -3.75 47.52 32.13
CA GLU A 429 -4.93 47.55 33.01
C GLU A 429 -4.63 48.33 34.30
N ASN A 430 -3.46 48.11 34.90
CA ASN A 430 -3.02 48.84 36.08
C ASN A 430 -2.81 50.33 35.81
N ARG A 431 -2.21 50.69 34.66
CA ARG A 431 -2.09 52.10 34.23
C ARG A 431 -3.44 52.74 34.02
N TYR A 432 -4.40 52.03 33.43
CA TYR A 432 -5.76 52.52 33.24
C TYR A 432 -6.47 52.76 34.58
N LYS A 433 -6.38 51.81 35.53
CA LYS A 433 -6.93 51.97 36.88
C LYS A 433 -6.35 53.19 37.59
N LYS A 434 -5.04 53.41 37.49
CA LYS A 434 -4.37 54.58 38.07
C LYS A 434 -4.86 55.88 37.44
N ALA A 435 -4.86 55.97 36.11
CA ALA A 435 -5.35 57.15 35.39
C ALA A 435 -6.82 57.47 35.71
N ASN A 436 -7.66 56.45 35.85
CA ASN A 436 -9.05 56.62 36.25
C ASN A 436 -9.19 57.11 37.71
N GLY A 437 -8.31 56.64 38.61
CA GLY A 437 -8.18 57.17 39.96
C GLY A 437 -7.83 58.66 39.98
N ASP A 438 -6.82 59.06 39.18
CA ASP A 438 -6.39 60.45 39.05
C ASP A 438 -7.50 61.35 38.45
N LEU A 439 -8.25 60.84 37.46
CA LEU A 439 -9.43 61.51 36.90
C LEU A 439 -10.50 61.74 37.96
N ASN A 440 -10.83 60.72 38.76
CA ASN A 440 -11.81 60.85 39.84
C ASN A 440 -11.37 61.89 40.90
N GLN A 441 -10.06 61.93 41.23
CA GLN A 441 -9.52 62.95 42.13
C GLN A 441 -9.69 64.36 41.55
N ARG A 442 -9.35 64.57 40.27
CA ARG A 442 -9.54 65.87 39.60
C ARG A 442 -11.01 66.27 39.50
N THR A 443 -11.91 65.33 39.21
CA THR A 443 -13.36 65.58 39.20
C THR A 443 -13.85 66.06 40.56
N ASN A 444 -13.41 65.42 41.65
CA ASN A 444 -13.74 65.84 43.01
C ASN A 444 -13.17 67.23 43.36
N GLU A 445 -11.98 67.56 42.84
CA GLU A 445 -11.39 68.89 43.01
C GLU A 445 -12.18 69.97 42.26
N ILE A 446 -12.61 69.70 41.02
CA ILE A 446 -13.48 70.61 40.25
C ILE A 446 -14.78 70.87 41.01
N ILE A 447 -15.44 69.83 41.52
CA ILE A 447 -16.69 69.99 42.31
C ILE A 447 -16.46 70.91 43.52
N ARG A 448 -15.34 70.74 44.25
CA ARG A 448 -15.00 71.60 45.39
C ARG A 448 -14.76 73.05 44.97
N LEU A 449 -14.10 73.27 43.84
CA LEU A 449 -13.85 74.61 43.30
C LEU A 449 -15.15 75.27 42.83
N GLU A 450 -16.05 74.54 42.19
CA GLU A 450 -17.37 75.03 41.78
C GLU A 450 -18.21 75.44 42.99
N ASP A 451 -18.24 74.62 44.05
CA ASP A 451 -18.90 74.97 45.31
C ASP A 451 -18.30 76.21 45.96
N HIS A 452 -16.97 76.37 45.89
CA HIS A 452 -16.28 77.55 46.42
C HIS A 452 -16.61 78.82 45.62
N ILE A 453 -16.60 78.74 44.28
CA ILE A 453 -17.00 79.84 43.40
C ILE A 453 -18.45 80.25 43.68
N ARG A 454 -19.36 79.29 43.85
CA ARG A 454 -20.76 79.58 44.18
C ARG A 454 -20.89 80.34 45.49
N LYS A 455 -20.15 79.94 46.54
CA LYS A 455 -20.12 80.67 47.82
C LYS A 455 -19.64 82.11 47.65
N LEU A 456 -18.56 82.32 46.90
CA LEU A 456 -18.05 83.66 46.62
C LEU A 456 -19.04 84.52 45.81
N GLN A 457 -19.75 83.92 44.86
CA GLN A 457 -20.81 84.60 44.10
C GLN A 457 -21.97 85.03 45.01
N ASP A 458 -22.39 84.16 45.93
CA ASP A 458 -23.44 84.46 46.92
C ASP A 458 -23.00 85.57 47.88
N GLU A 459 -21.73 85.56 48.34
CA GLU A 459 -21.15 86.62 49.16
C GLU A 459 -21.12 87.96 48.43
N LEU A 460 -20.65 87.98 47.18
CA LEU A 460 -20.63 89.18 46.33
C LEU A 460 -22.05 89.73 46.11
N ALA A 461 -23.04 88.86 45.90
CA ALA A 461 -24.44 89.26 45.74
C ALA A 461 -24.99 89.91 47.02
N ARG A 462 -24.69 89.34 48.20
CA ARG A 462 -25.07 89.92 49.50
C ARG A 462 -24.41 91.27 49.74
N GLU A 463 -23.15 91.42 49.36
CA GLU A 463 -22.41 92.67 49.55
C GLU A 463 -22.93 93.77 48.61
N LYS A 464 -23.27 93.43 47.36
CA LYS A 464 -23.97 94.34 46.45
C LYS A 464 -25.31 94.80 47.02
N GLN A 465 -26.13 93.91 47.58
CA GLN A 465 -27.40 94.27 48.24
C GLN A 465 -27.21 95.22 49.43
N LYS A 466 -26.12 95.07 50.21
CA LYS A 466 -25.79 96.01 51.30
C LYS A 466 -25.39 97.39 50.78
N SER A 467 -24.68 97.46 49.65
CA SER A 467 -24.23 98.72 49.04
C SER A 467 -25.35 99.53 48.36
N SER A 468 -26.45 98.90 47.94
CA SER A 468 -27.61 99.57 47.32
C SER A 468 -28.61 100.17 48.32
N TYR A 469 -28.32 100.16 49.62
CA TYR A 469 -29.18 100.76 50.64
C TYR A 469 -29.01 102.28 50.65
N THR A 470 -29.88 102.99 49.95
CA THR A 470 -30.02 104.45 50.05
C THR A 470 -30.97 104.74 51.22
N PRO A 471 -30.56 105.44 52.29
CA PRO A 471 -31.46 105.75 53.40
C PRO A 471 -32.63 106.60 52.89
N PRO A 472 -33.88 106.37 53.35
CA PRO A 472 -35.00 107.22 52.98
C PRO A 472 -34.77 108.65 53.49
N PRO A 473 -35.15 109.70 52.73
CA PRO A 473 -35.01 111.07 53.19
C PRO A 473 -35.89 111.30 54.42
N TYR A 474 -35.29 111.90 55.46
CA TYR A 474 -35.95 112.35 56.68
C TYR A 474 -37.21 113.14 56.35
N GLN A 475 -38.39 112.61 56.71
CA GLN A 475 -39.59 113.44 56.83
C GLN A 475 -39.55 114.16 58.19
N THR A 476 -39.29 115.46 58.10
CA THR A 476 -39.30 116.42 59.20
C THR A 476 -40.68 116.45 59.86
N THR A 477 -40.74 116.13 61.14
CA THR A 477 -41.88 116.43 62.01
C THR A 477 -41.98 117.96 62.17
N ARG A 478 -43.11 118.53 61.75
CA ARG A 478 -43.53 119.89 62.12
C ARG A 478 -44.72 119.79 63.07
N SER A 479 -44.44 119.97 64.35
CA SER A 479 -45.40 120.39 65.37
C SER A 479 -45.47 121.93 65.36
N TYR A 480 -46.68 122.51 65.37
CA TYR A 480 -47.08 123.84 65.90
C TYR A 480 -48.59 123.98 65.62
N SER A 481 -49.49 123.68 66.58
CA SER A 481 -50.17 124.62 67.49
C SER A 481 -50.76 125.88 66.82
N GLY A 482 -52.09 125.94 66.87
CA GLY A 482 -52.99 127.02 66.47
C GLY A 482 -54.42 126.55 66.63
#